data_AF-A0A839WX25-F1
#
_entry.id   AF-A0A839WX25-F1
#
_cell.length_a   1.000
_cell.length_b   1.000
_cell.length_c   1.000
_cell.angle_alpha   90.00
_cell.angle_beta   90.00
_cell.angle_gamma   90.00
#
_symmetry.space_group_name_H-M   'P 1'
#
loop_
_entity.id
_entity.type
_entity.pdbx_description
1 polymer ?
#
loop_
_entity_poly.entity_id
_entity_poly.type
_entity_poly.pdbx_seq_one_letter_code
_entity_poly.pdbx_strand_id
1 'polypeptide(L)'
;MDPADLSRTMRRPEARALFDAAVPGLRRDCLRYLRRRVRHADVAEDLTQETRVRLMSYRENPDIESHTRLMYRIAQNLIIEFRRARGRRQAAQHVCLDDAGMLPAPLAPVEEVVEMRSTLVAVLARGLPGLPAKCRQAFELSRFDGLTYD
;
A
#
# COMPACT_ATOMS: atom_id res chain seq x y z
N MET A 1 -41.39 11.57 8.53
CA MET A 1 -40.39 10.60 8.05
C MET A 1 -40.04 10.99 6.62
N ASP A 2 -38.77 11.28 6.34
CA ASP A 2 -38.32 11.87 5.07
C ASP A 2 -38.26 10.79 3.96
N PRO A 3 -38.86 10.98 2.77
CA PRO A 3 -38.79 10.03 1.65
C PRO A 3 -37.35 9.69 1.21
N ALA A 4 -36.37 10.56 1.44
CA ALA A 4 -34.96 10.27 1.17
C ALA A 4 -34.42 9.14 2.06
N ASP A 5 -34.92 9.01 3.30
CA ASP A 5 -34.43 8.06 4.30
C ASP A 5 -34.91 6.62 4.02
N LEU A 6 -36.12 6.48 3.48
CA LEU A 6 -36.67 5.20 3.01
C LEU A 6 -35.86 4.65 1.83
N SER A 7 -35.47 5.51 0.88
CA SER A 7 -34.60 5.13 -0.25
C SER A 7 -33.21 4.65 0.19
N ARG A 8 -32.68 5.20 1.30
CA ARG A 8 -31.37 4.85 1.82
C ARG A 8 -31.42 3.54 2.59
N THR A 9 -32.52 3.31 3.30
CA THR A 9 -32.74 2.10 4.10
C THR A 9 -32.89 0.87 3.20
N MET A 10 -33.55 1.00 2.04
CA MET A 10 -33.69 -0.11 1.07
C MET A 10 -32.41 -0.43 0.30
N ARG A 11 -31.46 0.52 0.16
CA ARG A 11 -30.19 0.32 -0.54
C ARG A 11 -29.10 -0.39 0.28
N ARG A 12 -29.25 -0.44 1.62
CA ARG A 12 -28.29 -1.13 2.51
C ARG A 12 -28.15 -2.64 2.26
N PRO A 13 -29.22 -3.45 2.09
CA PRO A 13 -29.09 -4.87 1.81
C PRO A 13 -28.41 -5.16 0.47
N GLU A 14 -28.66 -4.36 -0.56
CA GLU A 14 -27.99 -4.47 -1.87
C GLU A 14 -26.49 -4.14 -1.75
N ALA A 15 -26.16 -3.05 -1.04
CA ALA A 15 -24.77 -2.66 -0.78
C ALA A 15 -24.00 -3.78 -0.05
N ARG A 16 -24.63 -4.39 0.96
CA ARG A 16 -24.08 -5.53 1.71
C ARG A 16 -23.79 -6.73 0.81
N ALA A 17 -24.71 -7.08 -0.08
CA ALA A 17 -24.52 -8.19 -1.01
C ALA A 17 -23.38 -7.93 -2.02
N LEU A 18 -23.30 -6.71 -2.57
CA LEU A 18 -22.21 -6.30 -3.47
C LEU A 18 -20.85 -6.32 -2.77
N PHE A 19 -20.80 -5.87 -1.51
CA PHE A 19 -19.61 -5.95 -0.68
C PHE A 19 -19.18 -7.40 -0.46
N ASP A 20 -20.09 -8.27 -0.03
CA ASP A 20 -19.82 -9.68 0.28
C ASP A 20 -19.33 -10.45 -0.94
N ALA A 21 -19.82 -10.11 -2.14
CA ALA A 21 -19.36 -10.68 -3.40
C ALA A 21 -17.96 -10.20 -3.80
N ALA A 22 -17.64 -8.92 -3.58
CA ALA A 22 -16.39 -8.32 -4.06
C ALA A 22 -15.18 -8.57 -3.14
N VAL A 23 -15.37 -8.45 -1.82
CA VAL A 23 -14.29 -8.36 -0.84
C VAL A 23 -13.42 -9.62 -0.71
N PRO A 24 -13.94 -10.86 -0.84
CA PRO A 24 -13.10 -12.06 -0.79
C PRO A 24 -11.95 -12.06 -1.82
N GLY A 25 -12.20 -11.54 -3.03
CA GLY A 25 -11.20 -11.46 -4.11
C GLY A 25 -10.09 -10.43 -3.84
N LEU A 26 -10.38 -9.38 -3.06
CA LEU A 26 -9.46 -8.27 -2.84
C LEU A 26 -8.25 -8.63 -1.96
N ARG A 27 -8.33 -9.71 -1.16
CA ARG A 27 -7.23 -10.11 -0.26
C ARG A 27 -5.93 -10.33 -1.03
N ARG A 28 -5.99 -11.11 -2.12
CA ARG A 28 -4.79 -11.49 -2.90
C ARG A 28 -4.13 -10.26 -3.51
N ASP A 29 -4.92 -9.32 -3.99
CA ASP A 29 -4.42 -8.11 -4.62
C ASP A 29 -3.88 -7.11 -3.60
N CYS A 30 -4.55 -6.98 -2.45
CA CYS A 30 -4.06 -6.20 -1.31
C CYS A 30 -2.71 -6.73 -0.81
N LEU A 31 -2.59 -8.04 -0.59
CA LEU A 31 -1.35 -8.67 -0.15
C LEU A 31 -0.21 -8.45 -1.16
N ARG A 32 -0.49 -8.65 -2.45
CA ARG A 32 0.50 -8.41 -3.52
C ARG A 32 0.94 -6.95 -3.56
N TYR A 33 -0.01 -6.03 -3.36
CA TYR A 33 0.24 -4.60 -3.31
C TYR A 33 1.11 -4.19 -2.11
N LEU A 34 0.84 -4.76 -0.93
CA LEU A 34 1.55 -4.49 0.31
C LEU A 34 2.95 -5.12 0.33
N ARG A 35 3.12 -6.37 -0.14
CA ARG A 35 4.42 -7.05 -0.24
C ARG A 35 5.45 -6.26 -1.06
N ARG A 36 5.00 -5.46 -2.04
CA ARG A 36 5.88 -4.60 -2.84
C ARG A 36 6.29 -3.29 -2.15
N ARG A 37 5.70 -2.97 -0.99
CA ARG A 37 5.81 -1.66 -0.32
C ARG A 37 6.32 -1.72 1.13
N VAL A 38 6.25 -2.88 1.75
CA VAL A 38 6.84 -3.15 3.07
C VAL A 38 7.91 -4.24 2.96
N ARG A 39 8.97 -4.12 3.76
CA ARG A 39 10.15 -5.01 3.68
C ARG A 39 9.88 -6.43 4.19
N HIS A 40 9.02 -6.58 5.19
CA HIS A 40 8.79 -7.87 5.85
C HIS A 40 7.47 -8.49 5.38
N ALA A 41 7.50 -9.78 5.05
CA ALA A 41 6.32 -10.51 4.58
C ALA A 41 5.21 -10.56 5.64
N ASP A 42 5.57 -10.76 6.91
CA ASP A 42 4.62 -10.84 8.03
C ASP A 42 3.87 -9.51 8.21
N VAL A 43 4.61 -8.39 8.13
CA VAL A 43 3.99 -7.04 8.15
C VAL A 43 3.03 -6.85 6.98
N ALA A 44 3.32 -7.42 5.81
CA ALA A 44 2.40 -7.32 4.67
C ALA A 44 1.10 -8.10 4.91
N GLU A 45 1.16 -9.27 5.54
CA GLU A 45 -0.04 -10.03 5.94
C GLU A 45 -0.84 -9.30 7.03
N ASP A 46 -0.18 -8.75 8.05
CA ASP A 46 -0.84 -7.97 9.11
C ASP A 46 -1.57 -6.75 8.53
N LEU A 47 -0.90 -5.98 7.68
CA LEU A 47 -1.52 -4.83 7.01
C LEU A 47 -2.64 -5.24 6.05
N THR A 48 -2.56 -6.44 5.46
CA THR A 48 -3.65 -6.99 4.62
C THR A 48 -4.87 -7.30 5.48
N GLN A 49 -4.66 -7.93 6.64
CA GLN A 49 -5.73 -8.22 7.59
C GLN A 49 -6.37 -6.92 8.08
N GLU A 50 -5.57 -5.95 8.53
CA GLU A 50 -6.05 -4.65 9.00
C GLU A 50 -6.82 -3.89 7.91
N THR A 51 -6.35 -3.95 6.65
CA THR A 51 -7.09 -3.37 5.51
C THR A 51 -8.49 -3.98 5.38
N ARG A 52 -8.61 -5.30 5.53
CA ARG A 52 -9.90 -5.99 5.46
C ARG A 52 -10.81 -5.65 6.64
N VAL A 53 -10.26 -5.55 7.85
CA VAL A 53 -11.03 -5.11 9.03
C VAL A 53 -11.60 -3.72 8.79
N ARG A 54 -10.78 -2.77 8.31
CA ARG A 54 -11.25 -1.42 7.98
C ARG A 54 -12.26 -1.39 6.83
N LEU A 55 -12.17 -2.29 5.86
CA LEU A 55 -13.18 -2.45 4.80
C LEU A 55 -14.53 -2.88 5.37
N MET A 56 -14.56 -3.78 6.38
CA MET A 56 -15.81 -4.26 6.97
C MET A 56 -16.65 -3.14 7.59
N SER A 57 -16.03 -2.06 8.07
CA SER A 57 -16.74 -0.87 8.57
C SER A 57 -17.60 -0.18 7.51
N TYR A 58 -17.38 -0.47 6.23
CA TYR A 58 -18.13 0.10 5.12
C TYR A 58 -19.11 -0.89 4.48
N ARG A 59 -19.29 -2.07 5.07
CA ARG A 59 -20.04 -3.18 4.48
C ARG A 59 -21.50 -2.84 4.14
N GLU A 60 -22.12 -1.94 4.88
CA GLU A 60 -23.52 -1.52 4.66
C GLU A 60 -23.62 -0.16 3.96
N ASN A 61 -22.50 0.39 3.47
CA ASN A 61 -22.47 1.73 2.86
C ASN A 61 -22.86 1.66 1.37
N PRO A 62 -24.03 2.21 0.97
CA PRO A 62 -24.48 2.18 -0.41
C PRO A 62 -23.76 3.20 -1.32
N ASP A 63 -23.01 4.14 -0.74
CA ASP A 63 -22.37 5.24 -1.47
C ASP A 63 -20.93 4.87 -1.92
N ILE A 64 -20.54 3.59 -1.84
CA ILE A 64 -19.24 3.11 -2.33
C ILE A 64 -19.30 2.75 -3.80
N GLU A 65 -18.64 3.58 -4.62
CA GLU A 65 -18.49 3.34 -6.06
C GLU A 65 -17.58 2.15 -6.39
N SER A 66 -16.52 1.93 -5.59
CA SER A 66 -15.55 0.86 -5.85
C SER A 66 -14.83 0.39 -4.58
N HIS A 67 -15.13 -0.85 -4.19
CA HIS A 67 -14.44 -1.55 -3.09
C HIS A 67 -12.93 -1.71 -3.36
N THR A 68 -12.53 -1.93 -4.61
CA THR A 68 -11.12 -2.01 -5.00
C THR A 68 -10.38 -0.69 -4.77
N ARG A 69 -10.99 0.44 -5.17
CA ARG A 69 -10.40 1.77 -4.94
C ARG A 69 -10.28 2.08 -3.45
N LEU A 70 -11.34 1.78 -2.69
CA LEU A 70 -11.34 1.95 -1.24
C LEU A 70 -10.25 1.11 -0.56
N MET A 71 -10.11 -0.16 -0.96
CA MET A 71 -9.07 -1.07 -0.47
C MET A 71 -7.67 -0.49 -0.66
N TYR A 72 -7.34 0.01 -1.85
CA TYR A 72 -6.03 0.64 -2.08
C TYR A 72 -5.83 1.92 -1.28
N ARG A 73 -6.88 2.73 -1.09
CA ARG A 73 -6.81 3.93 -0.25
C ARG A 73 -6.52 3.58 1.21
N ILE A 74 -7.21 2.58 1.76
CA ILE A 74 -7.00 2.09 3.13
C ILE A 74 -5.57 1.54 3.27
N ALA A 75 -5.14 0.65 2.36
CA ALA A 75 -3.81 0.06 2.38
C ALA A 75 -2.69 1.12 2.30
N GLN A 76 -2.86 2.14 1.46
CA GLN A 76 -1.90 3.24 1.34
C GLN A 76 -1.81 4.07 2.62
N ASN A 77 -2.96 4.37 3.26
CA ASN A 77 -2.97 5.07 4.55
C ASN A 77 -2.26 4.26 5.63
N LEU A 78 -2.49 2.95 5.67
CA LEU A 78 -1.81 2.04 6.59
C LEU A 78 -0.30 1.98 6.38
N ILE A 79 0.17 2.01 5.13
CA ILE A 79 1.61 2.12 4.85
C ILE A 79 2.21 3.41 5.40
N ILE A 80 1.51 4.54 5.23
CA ILE A 80 1.95 5.84 5.75
C ILE A 80 2.01 5.79 7.28
N GLU A 81 0.97 5.26 7.92
CA GLU A 81 0.89 5.08 9.37
C GLU A 81 2.03 4.19 9.90
N PHE A 82 2.24 3.03 9.26
CA PHE A 82 3.32 2.10 9.58
C PHE A 82 4.70 2.76 9.48
N ARG A 83 4.97 3.50 8.39
CA ARG A 83 6.25 4.21 8.20
C ARG A 83 6.45 5.31 9.24
N ARG A 84 5.40 6.07 9.57
CA ARG A 84 5.44 7.09 10.64
C ARG A 84 5.71 6.48 12.00
N ALA A 85 5.05 5.37 12.34
CA ALA A 85 5.27 4.66 13.60
C ALA A 85 6.70 4.10 13.69
N ARG A 86 7.21 3.53 12.60
CA ARG A 86 8.61 3.05 12.54
C ARG A 86 9.61 4.21 12.68
N GLY A 87 9.40 5.31 11.98
CA GLY A 87 10.26 6.50 12.09
C GLY A 87 10.30 7.06 13.52
N ARG A 88 9.16 7.13 14.21
CA ARG A 88 9.10 7.54 15.62
C ARG A 88 9.81 6.56 16.56
N ARG A 89 9.63 5.24 16.36
CA ARG A 89 10.35 4.23 17.16
C ARG A 89 11.85 4.30 16.93
N GLN A 90 12.29 4.45 15.68
CA GLN A 90 13.70 4.63 15.34
C GLN A 90 14.24 5.90 16.00
N ALA A 91 13.53 7.04 15.87
CA ALA A 91 13.85 8.30 16.54
C ALA A 91 14.03 8.13 18.07
N ALA A 92 13.12 7.38 18.71
CA ALA A 92 13.16 7.11 20.15
C ALA A 92 14.20 6.05 20.56
N GLN A 93 14.74 5.28 19.61
CA GLN A 93 15.75 4.23 19.81
C GLN A 93 17.16 4.69 19.42
N HIS A 94 17.36 5.96 19.03
CA HIS A 94 18.71 6.50 18.86
C HIS A 94 19.39 6.59 20.22
N VAL A 95 20.21 5.59 20.52
CA VAL A 95 21.39 5.73 21.39
C VAL A 95 22.43 6.49 20.57
N CYS A 96 23.20 7.39 21.20
CA CYS A 96 24.31 8.07 20.54
C CYS A 96 25.20 7.02 19.85
N LEU A 97 25.49 7.21 18.56
CA LEU A 97 26.33 6.27 17.79
C LEU A 97 27.75 6.16 18.34
N ASP A 98 28.17 7.08 19.21
CA ASP A 98 29.45 7.00 19.92
C ASP A 98 29.49 5.88 20.98
N ASP A 99 28.33 5.44 21.51
CA ASP A 99 28.25 4.41 22.56
C ASP A 99 27.85 3.02 22.03
N ALA A 100 27.23 2.97 20.84
CA ALA A 100 26.85 1.72 20.20
C ALA A 100 27.96 1.30 19.22
N GLY A 101 28.91 0.50 19.72
CA GLY A 101 29.96 -0.09 18.88
C GLY A 101 29.38 -0.65 17.57
N MET A 102 30.05 -0.37 16.46
CA MET A 102 29.67 -0.71 15.08
C MET A 102 29.11 -2.14 14.99
N LEU A 103 27.79 -2.29 15.06
CA LEU A 103 27.11 -3.55 14.81
C LEU A 103 26.86 -3.64 13.30
N PRO A 104 27.50 -4.59 12.58
CA PRO A 104 27.22 -4.77 11.17
C PRO A 104 25.75 -5.16 11.01
N ALA A 105 25.00 -4.37 10.25
CA ALA A 105 23.66 -4.75 9.83
C ALA A 105 23.74 -6.10 9.09
N PRO A 106 22.80 -7.04 9.30
CA PRO A 106 22.78 -8.27 8.52
C PRO A 106 22.66 -7.89 7.05
N LEU A 107 23.72 -8.17 6.29
CA LEU A 107 23.73 -8.03 4.85
C LEU A 107 22.72 -9.04 4.30
N ALA A 108 21.79 -8.59 3.47
CA ALA A 108 20.95 -9.51 2.72
C ALA A 108 21.85 -10.45 1.89
N PRO A 109 21.50 -11.73 1.73
CA PRO A 109 22.21 -12.64 0.84
C PRO A 109 22.39 -11.99 -0.54
N VAL A 110 23.58 -12.14 -1.13
CA VAL A 110 23.93 -11.50 -2.41
C VAL A 110 22.94 -11.89 -3.50
N GLU A 111 22.46 -13.13 -3.46
CA GLU A 111 21.46 -13.69 -4.35
C GLU A 111 20.13 -12.92 -4.28
N GLU A 112 19.65 -12.61 -3.07
CA GLU A 112 18.40 -11.88 -2.86
C GLU A 112 18.50 -10.43 -3.38
N VAL A 113 19.68 -9.80 -3.20
CA VAL A 113 19.95 -8.45 -3.74
C VAL A 113 19.97 -8.46 -5.27
N VAL A 114 20.60 -9.47 -5.87
CA VAL A 114 20.68 -9.62 -7.33
C VAL A 114 19.30 -9.91 -7.93
N GLU A 115 18.50 -10.79 -7.31
CA GLU A 115 17.13 -11.09 -7.74
C GLU A 115 16.20 -9.89 -7.63
N MET A 116 16.28 -9.14 -6.53
CA MET A 116 15.49 -7.93 -6.35
C MET A 116 15.86 -6.87 -7.40
N ARG A 117 17.16 -6.70 -7.67
CA ARG A 117 17.65 -5.75 -8.68
C ARG A 117 17.23 -6.16 -10.09
N SER A 118 17.36 -7.43 -10.45
CA SER A 118 17.00 -7.94 -11.77
C SER A 118 15.49 -7.83 -12.01
N THR A 119 14.67 -8.13 -11.00
CA THR A 119 13.21 -7.98 -11.05
C THR A 119 12.81 -6.52 -11.27
N LEU A 120 13.45 -5.60 -10.54
CA LEU A 120 13.18 -4.18 -10.66
C LEU A 120 13.55 -3.64 -12.06
N VAL A 121 14.69 -4.05 -12.59
CA VAL A 121 15.12 -3.72 -13.95
C VAL A 121 14.13 -4.27 -14.99
N ALA A 122 13.69 -5.51 -14.85
CA ALA A 122 12.74 -6.13 -15.78
C ALA A 122 11.37 -5.43 -15.78
N VAL A 123 10.88 -5.00 -14.62
CA VAL A 123 9.62 -4.25 -14.49
C VAL A 123 9.75 -2.87 -15.15
N LEU A 124 10.86 -2.17 -14.92
CA LEU A 124 11.09 -0.85 -15.53
C LEU A 124 11.24 -0.97 -17.06
N ALA A 125 12.01 -1.94 -17.55
CA ALA A 125 12.20 -2.15 -18.99
C ALA A 125 10.89 -2.44 -19.72
N ARG A 126 9.93 -3.12 -19.07
CA ARG A 126 8.60 -3.38 -19.65
C ARG A 126 7.63 -2.19 -19.50
N GLY A 127 7.73 -1.43 -18.41
CA GLY A 127 6.81 -0.34 -18.10
C GLY A 127 7.14 0.97 -18.80
N LEU A 128 8.43 1.33 -18.90
CA LEU A 128 8.88 2.60 -19.46
C LEU A 128 8.46 2.83 -20.93
N PRO A 129 8.51 1.81 -21.83
CA PRO A 129 8.06 1.98 -23.21
C PRO A 129 6.57 2.32 -23.34
N GLY A 130 5.74 1.84 -22.41
CA GLY A 130 4.28 2.07 -22.40
C GLY A 130 3.86 3.44 -21.83
N LEU A 131 4.79 4.22 -21.29
CA LEU A 131 4.48 5.55 -20.77
C LEU A 131 4.44 6.59 -21.89
N PRO A 132 3.45 7.52 -21.88
CA PRO A 132 3.47 8.72 -22.69
C PRO A 132 4.76 9.52 -22.47
N ALA A 133 5.25 10.20 -23.51
CA ALA A 133 6.56 10.88 -23.50
C ALA A 133 6.74 11.85 -22.30
N LYS A 134 5.70 12.62 -21.96
CA LYS A 134 5.72 13.55 -20.81
C LYS A 134 5.84 12.84 -19.46
N CYS A 135 5.19 11.68 -19.30
CA CYS A 135 5.28 10.88 -18.08
C CYS A 135 6.65 10.21 -17.92
N ARG A 136 7.27 9.82 -19.04
CA ARG A 136 8.63 9.28 -19.04
C ARG A 136 9.66 10.34 -18.63
N GLN A 137 9.59 11.53 -19.21
CA GLN A 137 10.45 12.66 -18.83
C GLN A 137 10.29 13.04 -17.35
N ALA A 138 9.06 13.15 -16.85
CA ALA A 138 8.82 13.44 -15.44
C ALA A 138 9.38 12.33 -14.51
N PHE A 139 9.28 11.07 -14.92
CA PHE A 139 9.85 9.95 -14.18
C PHE A 139 11.39 10.02 -14.17
N GLU A 140 12.01 10.31 -15.31
CA GLU A 140 13.48 10.43 -15.43
C GLU A 140 14.01 11.57 -14.55
N LEU A 141 13.43 12.77 -14.69
CA LEU A 141 13.78 13.96 -13.91
C LEU A 141 13.63 13.74 -12.40
N SER A 142 12.59 13.00 -11.98
CA SER A 142 12.36 12.74 -10.56
C SER A 142 13.29 11.67 -9.98
N ARG A 143 13.70 10.67 -10.77
CA ARG A 143 14.43 9.49 -10.27
C ARG A 143 15.93 9.53 -10.50
N PHE A 144 16.39 10.18 -11.55
CA PHE A 144 17.81 10.31 -11.85
C PHE A 144 18.35 11.70 -11.50
N ASP A 145 17.56 12.75 -11.75
CA ASP A 145 17.98 14.14 -11.48
C ASP A 145 17.48 14.67 -10.13
N GLY A 146 16.68 13.87 -9.39
CA GLY A 146 16.25 14.18 -8.03
C GLY A 146 15.25 15.33 -7.91
N LEU A 147 14.60 15.75 -9.00
CA LEU A 147 13.66 16.86 -8.98
C LEU A 147 12.31 16.46 -8.37
N THR A 148 11.79 17.28 -7.47
CA THR A 148 10.46 17.14 -6.86
C THR A 148 9.47 18.15 -7.47
N TYR A 149 8.19 17.79 -7.49
CA TYR A 149 7.11 18.70 -7.88
C TYR A 149 6.91 19.76 -6.78
N ASP A 150 6.91 21.03 -7.17
CA ASP A 150 6.33 22.13 -6.38
C ASP A 150 4.80 22.16 -6.53
#